data_AF-A0A7C2N0V1-F1
#
_entry.id   AF-A0A7C2N0V1-F1
#
_cell.length_a   1.000
_cell.length_b   1.000
_cell.length_c   1.000
_cell.angle_alpha   90.00
_cell.angle_beta   90.00
_cell.angle_gamma   90.00
#
_symmetry.space_group_name_H-M   'P 1'
#
loop_
_entity.id
_entity.type
_entity.pdbx_description
1 polymer ?
#
loop_
_entity_poly.entity_id
_entity_poly.type
_entity_poly.pdbx_seq_one_letter_code
_entity_poly.pdbx_strand_id
1 'polypeptide(L)' 'MRPIRIDIAEDEQALLDRVMQQLWLEQGLSQHTLTAYETDLRVFAAWLALREKSLSR' A
#
# COMPACT_ATOMS: atom_id res chain seq x y z
N MET A 1 2.82 15.85 -13.58
CA MET A 1 3.68 15.38 -12.48
C MET A 1 3.95 13.90 -12.71
N ARG A 2 5.20 13.45 -12.70
CA ARG A 2 5.51 12.02 -12.86
C ARG A 2 5.24 11.34 -11.52
N PRO A 3 4.44 10.27 -11.44
CA PRO A 3 4.18 9.62 -10.15
C PRO A 3 5.50 9.07 -9.61
N ILE A 4 5.76 9.32 -8.32
CA ILE A 4 6.89 8.71 -7.62
C ILE A 4 6.60 7.21 -7.58
N ARG A 5 7.47 6.42 -8.23
CA ARG A 5 7.43 4.96 -8.08
C ARG A 5 8.13 4.60 -6.78
N ILE A 6 7.38 4.06 -5.84
CA ILE A 6 7.91 3.52 -4.59
C ILE A 6 7.88 2.00 -4.75
N ASP A 7 9.06 1.41 -4.97
CA ASP A 7 9.21 -0.03 -5.04
C ASP A 7 9.28 -0.59 -3.60
N ILE A 8 8.52 -1.64 -3.33
CA ILE A 8 8.41 -2.33 -2.04
C ILE A 8 8.61 -3.83 -2.26
N ALA A 9 8.79 -4.60 -1.18
CA ALA A 9 8.97 -6.05 -1.30
C ALA A 9 7.72 -6.74 -1.87
N GLU A 10 7.91 -7.86 -2.58
CA GLU A 10 6.83 -8.56 -3.30
C GLU A 10 5.73 -9.10 -2.36
N ASP A 11 6.12 -9.55 -1.17
CA ASP A 11 5.21 -10.00 -0.12
C ASP A 11 4.38 -8.85 0.45
N GLU A 12 4.99 -7.67 0.64
CA GLU A 12 4.31 -6.44 1.05
C GLU A 12 3.36 -5.94 -0.05
N GLN A 13 3.75 -6.02 -1.32
CA GLN A 13 2.87 -5.74 -2.46
C GLN A 13 1.63 -6.64 -2.41
N ALA A 14 1.82 -7.95 -2.26
CA ALA A 14 0.72 -8.89 -2.18
C ALA A 14 -0.17 -8.65 -0.94
N LEU A 15 0.39 -8.16 0.16
CA LEU A 15 -0.38 -7.74 1.34
C LEU A 15 -1.23 -6.51 1.04
N LEU A 16 -0.65 -5.46 0.45
CA LEU A 16 -1.37 -4.25 0.05
C LEU A 16 -2.52 -4.59 -0.89
N ASP A 17 -2.28 -5.44 -1.90
CA ASP A 17 -3.31 -5.85 -2.85
C ASP A 17 -4.50 -6.52 -2.15
N ARG A 18 -4.25 -7.40 -1.18
CA ARG A 18 -5.31 -8.03 -0.39
C ARG A 18 -6.09 -7.02 0.45
N VAL A 19 -5.41 -6.08 1.11
CA VAL A 19 -6.07 -5.04 1.92
C VAL A 19 -6.92 -4.13 1.04
N MET A 20 -6.41 -3.69 -0.12
CA MET A 20 -7.17 -2.85 -1.05
C MET A 20 -8.42 -3.58 -1.58
N GLN A 21 -8.30 -4.87 -1.89
CA GLN A 21 -9.46 -5.68 -2.30
C GLN A 21 -10.49 -5.80 -1.18
N GLN A 22 -10.08 -6.02 0.07
CA GLN A 22 -11.01 -6.06 1.20
C GLN A 22 -11.69 -4.71 1.42
N LEU A 23 -10.96 -3.61 1.38
CA LEU A 23 -11.53 -2.27 1.54
C LEU A 23 -12.54 -1.94 0.43
N TRP A 24 -12.27 -2.35 -0.79
CA TRP A 24 -13.22 -2.19 -1.89
C TRP A 24 -14.49 -3.01 -1.66
N LEU A 25 -14.35 -4.30 -1.32
CA LEU A 25 -15.47 -5.21 -1.11
C LEU A 25 -16.33 -4.86 0.10
N GLU A 26 -15.71 -4.49 1.23
CA GLU A 26 -16.39 -4.31 2.51
C GLU A 26 -16.94 -2.89 2.70
N GLN A 27 -16.23 -1.88 2.19
CA GLN A 27 -16.54 -0.47 2.46
C GLN A 27 -17.00 0.30 1.22
N GLY A 28 -16.94 -0.32 0.02
CA GLY A 28 -17.36 0.31 -1.23
C GLY A 28 -16.61 1.61 -1.53
N LEU A 29 -15.35 1.73 -1.07
CA LEU A 29 -14.59 2.96 -1.19
C LEU A 29 -14.39 3.35 -2.66
N SER A 30 -14.38 4.66 -2.91
CA SER A 30 -14.08 5.19 -4.23
C SER A 30 -12.67 4.81 -4.67
N GLN A 31 -12.45 4.69 -5.98
CA GLN A 31 -11.12 4.44 -6.54
C GLN A 31 -10.10 5.51 -6.11
N HIS A 32 -10.52 6.78 -5.99
CA HIS A 32 -9.65 7.85 -5.50
C HIS A 32 -9.15 7.61 -4.08
N THR A 33 -10.03 7.16 -3.18
CA THR A 33 -9.68 6.86 -1.79
C THR A 33 -8.74 5.65 -1.72
N LEU A 34 -9.02 4.60 -2.49
CA LEU A 34 -8.17 3.40 -2.55
C LEU A 34 -6.76 3.74 -3.05
N THR A 35 -6.65 4.51 -4.14
CA THR A 35 -5.34 4.93 -4.68
C THR A 35 -4.56 5.80 -3.69
N ALA A 36 -5.24 6.69 -2.96
CA ALA A 36 -4.60 7.50 -1.92
C ALA A 36 -4.04 6.61 -0.81
N TYR A 37 -4.84 5.68 -0.29
CA TYR A 37 -4.39 4.74 0.74
C TYR A 37 -3.27 3.83 0.27
N GLU A 38 -3.33 3.30 -0.96
CA GLU A 38 -2.25 2.50 -1.52
C GLU A 38 -0.94 3.30 -1.57
N THR A 39 -1.00 4.55 -2.02
CA THR A 39 0.17 5.45 -2.08
C THR A 39 0.77 5.68 -0.70
N ASP A 40 -0.08 6.01 0.29
CA ASP A 40 0.35 6.27 1.66
C ASP A 40 0.98 5.02 2.30
N LEU A 41 0.38 3.84 2.09
CA LEU A 41 0.90 2.57 2.60
C LEU A 41 2.22 2.16 1.94
N ARG A 42 2.39 2.40 0.63
CA ARG A 42 3.68 2.17 -0.04
C ARG A 42 4.78 3.06 0.52
N VAL A 43 4.48 4.35 0.72
CA VAL A 43 5.43 5.30 1.34
C VAL A 43 5.78 4.84 2.75
N PHE A 44 4.81 4.36 3.52
CA PHE A 44 5.04 3.84 4.86
C PHE A 44 5.89 2.56 4.87
N ALA A 45 5.64 1.61 3.96
CA ALA A 45 6.45 0.40 3.81
C ALA A 45 7.91 0.74 3.47
N ALA A 46 8.12 1.63 2.50
CA ALA A 46 9.46 2.10 2.16
C ALA A 46 10.16 2.79 3.34
N TRP A 47 9.42 3.56 4.15
CA TRP A 47 9.96 4.15 5.37
C TRP A 47 10.32 3.09 6.44
N LEU A 48 9.53 2.03 6.58
CA LEU A 48 9.82 0.92 7.49
C LEU A 48 11.07 0.13 7.05
N ALA A 49 11.24 -0.08 5.75
CA ALA A 49 12.38 -0.80 5.19
C ALA A 49 13.72 -0.11 5.55
N LEU A 50 13.75 1.23 5.56
CA LEU A 50 14.91 2.02 6.02
C LEU A 50 15.26 1.79 7.51
N ARG A 51 14.36 1.15 8.25
CA ARG A 51 14.49 0.86 9.68
C ARG A 51 14.55 -0.64 9.97
N GLU A 52 14.79 -1.46 8.94
CA GLU A 52 14.84 -2.93 9.04
C GLU A 52 13.53 -3.52 9.60
N LYS A 53 12.40 -2.86 9.29
CA LYS A 53 11.05 -3.33 9.62
C LYS A 53 10.26 -3.57 8.33
N SER A 54 9.24 -4.40 8.42
CA SER A 54 8.31 -4.66 7.32
C SER A 54 6.86 -4.49 7.77
N LEU A 55 5.96 -4.37 6.80
CA LEU A 55 4.54 -4.54 7.00
C LEU A 55 4.25 -6.00 7.41
N SER A 56 4.36 -6.26 8.70
CA SER A 56 3.99 -7.55 9.30
C SER A 56 2.50 -7.60 9.57
N ARG A 57 1.93 -8.81 9.45
CA ARG A 57 0.53 -9.10 9.81
C ARG A 57 0.38 -9.35 11.31
#